data_AF-A0A0J1GKN8-F1
#
_entry.id   AF-A0A0J1GKN8-F1
#
_cell.length_a   1.000
_cell.length_b   1.000
_cell.length_c   1.000
_cell.angle_alpha   90.00
_cell.angle_beta   90.00
_cell.angle_gamma   90.00
#
_symmetry.space_group_name_H-M   'P 1'
#
loop_
_entity.id
_entity.type
_entity.pdbx_description
1 polymer ?
#
loop_
_entity_poly.entity_id
_entity_poly.type
_entity_poly.pdbx_seq_one_letter_code
_entity_poly.pdbx_strand_id
1 'polypeptide(L)'
;MKKTLVSLLALSSAVLVTGCSTINYGTDVKVDYFSEPAIDDVVSVYVGDYMLNQGQATTMEYLTVANNIDGIGYDVPRGSYARVGEYQGNSYFSPISTNGARVSFSPLMDPPIAIHINNEKKVCITTPTYQVASCYDGKFKVENRTVTDSQSFQQTLIYNGSVGKKINISYREFSNGTARGAFTNDVEYDMSKSNLINYKGAKIEVIDYDNTSIKFKVMKHFKNNTTINL
;
A
#
# COMPACT_ATOMS: atom_id res chain seq x y z
N MET A 1 14.07 43.82 -72.34
CA MET A 1 12.83 43.30 -71.72
C MET A 1 13.26 42.39 -70.56
N LYS A 2 12.88 42.75 -69.33
CA LYS A 2 13.39 42.16 -68.07
C LYS A 2 12.71 40.82 -67.77
N LYS A 3 13.51 39.82 -67.37
CA LYS A 3 13.05 38.53 -66.84
C LYS A 3 12.46 38.73 -65.43
N THR A 4 11.22 38.35 -65.23
CA THR A 4 10.55 38.38 -63.92
C THR A 4 10.85 37.09 -63.16
N LEU A 5 11.54 37.27 -62.03
CA LEU A 5 11.73 36.32 -60.94
C LEU A 5 10.39 36.14 -60.21
N VAL A 6 9.90 34.91 -60.04
CA VAL A 6 8.83 34.61 -59.09
C VAL A 6 9.45 33.76 -57.98
N SER A 7 9.71 34.40 -56.85
CA SER A 7 10.20 33.77 -55.63
C SER A 7 9.01 33.21 -54.85
N LEU A 8 8.96 31.88 -54.72
CA LEU A 8 8.01 31.15 -53.91
C LEU A 8 8.46 31.23 -52.43
N LEU A 9 7.82 32.08 -51.61
CA LEU A 9 7.97 32.01 -50.15
C LEU A 9 6.83 31.15 -49.58
N ALA A 10 7.12 29.87 -49.33
CA ALA A 10 6.27 29.01 -48.52
C ALA A 10 6.60 29.26 -47.04
N LEU A 11 5.72 29.99 -46.35
CA LEU A 11 5.81 30.24 -44.91
C LEU A 11 5.40 28.95 -44.17
N SER A 12 6.36 28.09 -43.85
CA SER A 12 6.14 26.90 -43.06
C SER A 12 5.96 27.28 -41.59
N SER A 13 4.71 27.41 -41.13
CA SER A 13 4.37 27.47 -39.71
C SER A 13 4.73 26.14 -39.03
N ALA A 14 5.85 26.12 -38.31
CA ALA A 14 6.18 25.03 -37.40
C ALA A 14 5.25 25.10 -36.18
N VAL A 15 4.20 24.28 -36.18
CA VAL A 15 3.38 24.04 -34.99
C VAL A 15 4.22 23.21 -34.02
N LEU A 16 4.85 23.87 -33.04
CA LEU A 16 5.50 23.21 -31.92
C LEU A 16 4.41 22.62 -31.03
N VAL A 17 4.18 21.31 -31.17
CA VAL A 17 3.33 20.56 -30.25
C VAL A 17 4.07 20.45 -28.92
N THR A 18 3.79 21.36 -27.98
CA THR A 18 4.22 21.22 -26.59
C THR A 18 3.29 20.21 -25.92
N GLY A 19 3.71 18.95 -25.87
CA GLY A 19 3.01 17.94 -25.07
C GLY A 19 3.12 18.29 -23.58
N CYS A 20 1.98 18.33 -22.87
CA CYS A 20 1.99 18.49 -21.42
C CYS A 20 2.69 17.28 -20.77
N SER A 21 3.76 17.51 -20.01
CA SER A 21 4.37 16.50 -19.15
C SER A 21 3.44 16.23 -17.96
N THR A 22 2.95 15.00 -17.79
CA THR A 22 2.14 14.61 -16.64
C THR A 22 2.68 13.35 -15.99
N ILE A 23 2.67 13.28 -14.66
CA ILE A 23 3.00 12.05 -13.92
C ILE A 23 1.99 10.96 -14.30
N ASN A 24 2.50 9.78 -14.63
CA ASN A 24 1.65 8.61 -14.73
C ASN A 24 1.39 8.09 -13.31
N TYR A 25 0.20 8.37 -12.78
CA TYR A 25 -0.21 7.94 -11.45
C TYR A 25 -0.52 6.43 -11.35
N GLY A 26 -0.41 5.69 -12.46
CA GLY A 26 -0.38 4.24 -12.44
C GLY A 26 0.88 3.78 -11.70
N THR A 27 0.71 3.15 -10.55
CA THR A 27 1.80 2.55 -9.79
C THR A 27 1.90 1.08 -10.13
N ASP A 28 3.09 0.64 -10.56
CA ASP A 28 3.43 -0.79 -10.60
C ASP A 28 3.56 -1.31 -9.17
N VAL A 29 2.42 -1.52 -8.52
CA VAL A 29 2.36 -2.13 -7.21
C VAL A 29 2.39 -3.63 -7.39
N LYS A 30 3.38 -4.30 -6.80
CA LYS A 30 3.36 -5.76 -6.74
C LYS A 30 2.40 -6.16 -5.63
N VAL A 31 1.21 -6.61 -6.04
CA VAL A 31 0.21 -7.18 -5.13
C VAL A 31 0.43 -8.69 -5.08
N ASP A 32 0.86 -9.16 -3.92
CA ASP A 32 0.95 -10.59 -3.60
C ASP A 32 -0.22 -10.96 -2.69
N TYR A 33 -0.70 -12.19 -2.81
CA TYR A 33 -1.70 -12.74 -1.91
C TYR A 33 -1.02 -13.73 -0.98
N PHE A 34 -1.38 -13.70 0.30
CA PHE A 34 -0.87 -14.64 1.29
C PHE A 34 -2.00 -15.34 2.02
N SER A 35 -1.70 -16.52 2.53
CA SER A 35 -2.61 -17.38 3.28
C SER A 35 -1.76 -18.22 4.21
N GLU A 36 -1.84 -17.92 5.50
CA GLU A 36 -0.99 -18.51 6.52
C GLU A 36 -1.84 -19.00 7.70
N PRO A 37 -1.47 -20.14 8.31
CA PRO A 37 -0.46 -21.11 7.88
C PRO A 37 -0.87 -21.88 6.61
N ALA A 38 0.02 -22.65 5.98
CA ALA A 38 -0.33 -23.35 4.73
C ALA A 38 -1.38 -24.44 4.94
N ILE A 39 -2.09 -24.82 3.87
CA ILE A 39 -3.03 -25.96 3.94
C ILE A 39 -2.23 -27.22 4.29
N ASP A 40 -2.83 -28.06 5.13
CA ASP A 40 -2.27 -29.26 5.73
C ASP A 40 -1.21 -29.06 6.82
N ASP A 41 -0.79 -27.82 7.09
CA ASP A 41 0.10 -27.53 8.22
C ASP A 41 -0.58 -27.80 9.56
N VAL A 42 0.21 -28.33 10.50
CA VAL A 42 -0.16 -28.50 11.90
C VAL A 42 0.64 -27.51 12.73
N VAL A 43 -0.04 -26.49 13.26
CA VAL A 43 0.60 -25.41 14.02
C VAL A 43 -0.01 -25.27 15.41
N SER A 44 0.75 -24.66 16.31
CA SER A 44 0.30 -24.24 17.64
C SER A 44 0.40 -22.73 17.76
N VAL A 45 -0.65 -22.09 18.26
CA VAL A 45 -0.70 -20.64 18.50
C VAL A 45 -1.23 -20.36 19.90
N TYR A 46 -0.93 -19.18 20.43
CA TYR A 46 -1.35 -18.77 21.78
C TYR A 46 -2.55 -17.84 21.76
N VAL A 47 -3.13 -17.55 22.93
CA VAL A 47 -4.22 -16.58 23.05
C VAL A 47 -3.78 -15.21 22.54
N GLY A 48 -4.59 -14.63 21.65
CA GLY A 48 -4.33 -13.37 20.96
C GLY A 48 -3.64 -13.52 19.60
N ASP A 49 -3.07 -14.69 19.30
CA ASP A 49 -2.39 -14.95 18.03
C ASP A 49 -3.38 -15.29 16.91
N TYR A 50 -2.93 -15.09 15.67
CA TYR A 50 -3.66 -15.49 14.47
C TYR A 50 -3.60 -17.00 14.28
N MET A 51 -4.77 -17.64 14.33
CA MET A 51 -4.95 -19.02 13.89
C MET A 51 -4.88 -19.11 12.36
N LEU A 52 -5.55 -18.19 11.66
CA LEU A 52 -5.48 -18.04 10.21
C LEU A 52 -5.32 -16.56 9.88
N ASN A 53 -4.52 -16.25 8.86
CA ASN A 53 -4.31 -14.92 8.35
C ASN A 53 -4.21 -14.97 6.83
N GLN A 54 -5.10 -14.27 6.14
CA GLN A 54 -5.17 -14.26 4.69
C GLN A 54 -5.47 -12.86 4.21
N GLY A 55 -4.78 -12.42 3.16
CA GLY A 55 -4.99 -11.08 2.64
C GLY A 55 -4.09 -10.74 1.46
N GLN A 56 -4.00 -9.45 1.18
CA GLN A 56 -3.12 -8.89 0.18
C GLN A 56 -1.92 -8.21 0.84
N ALA A 57 -0.74 -8.47 0.30
CA ALA A 57 0.49 -7.78 0.63
C ALA A 57 0.87 -6.91 -0.57
N THR A 58 1.00 -5.61 -0.33
CA THR A 58 1.33 -4.64 -1.37
C THR A 58 2.79 -4.25 -1.20
N THR A 59 3.62 -4.55 -2.20
CA THR A 59 4.99 -4.06 -2.25
C THR A 59 5.05 -2.81 -3.12
N MET A 60 5.42 -1.69 -2.51
CA MET A 60 5.63 -0.43 -3.21
C MET A 60 6.89 0.27 -2.72
N GLU A 61 7.42 1.15 -3.56
CA GLU A 61 8.60 1.94 -3.26
C GLU A 61 8.23 3.12 -2.34
N TYR A 62 9.09 3.39 -1.36
CA TYR A 62 8.99 4.53 -0.45
C TYR A 62 10.25 5.36 -0.50
N LEU A 63 10.08 6.68 -0.55
CA LEU A 63 11.11 7.64 -0.21
C LEU A 63 11.06 7.90 1.29
N THR A 64 12.12 7.56 2.02
CA THR A 64 12.24 7.84 3.45
C THR A 64 13.24 8.95 3.69
N VAL A 65 12.74 10.08 4.19
CA VAL A 65 13.52 11.25 4.58
C VAL A 65 13.83 11.15 6.07
N ALA A 66 15.12 11.07 6.43
CA ALA A 66 15.56 10.77 7.79
C ALA A 66 15.38 11.96 8.75
N ASN A 67 15.63 13.18 8.27
CA ASN A 67 15.54 14.43 9.04
C ASN A 67 14.69 15.44 8.26
N ASN A 68 14.06 16.38 8.96
CA ASN A 68 13.38 17.49 8.29
C ASN A 68 14.35 18.22 7.37
N ILE A 69 13.87 18.55 6.17
CA ILE A 69 14.56 19.39 5.20
C ILE A 69 13.85 20.74 5.25
N ASP A 70 14.50 21.73 5.83
CA ASP A 70 14.00 23.10 5.89
C ASP A 70 14.53 23.84 4.65
N GLY A 71 13.67 24.02 3.65
CA GLY A 71 14.04 24.49 2.32
C GLY A 71 13.57 25.91 2.05
N ILE A 72 14.15 26.55 1.02
CA ILE A 72 13.66 27.85 0.56
C ILE A 72 12.33 27.65 -0.17
N GLY A 73 11.23 27.93 0.51
CA GLY A 73 9.88 27.91 -0.06
C GLY A 73 9.09 26.64 0.23
N TYR A 74 9.76 25.52 0.53
CA TYR A 74 9.13 24.26 0.91
C TYR A 74 9.92 23.57 2.02
N ASP A 75 9.22 23.01 3.01
CA ASP A 75 9.85 22.12 3.99
C ASP A 75 9.32 20.70 3.83
N VAL A 76 10.24 19.74 3.83
CA VAL A 76 9.92 18.31 3.74
C VAL A 76 10.14 17.70 5.12
N PRO A 77 9.05 17.35 5.85
CA PRO A 77 9.17 16.67 7.12
C PRO A 77 9.93 15.34 7.01
N ARG A 78 10.54 14.91 8.11
CA ARG A 78 10.99 13.52 8.23
C ARG A 78 9.79 12.58 8.08
N GLY A 79 9.99 11.46 7.38
CA GLY A 79 8.92 10.50 7.17
C GLY A 79 9.14 9.63 5.95
N SER A 80 8.21 8.71 5.72
CA SER A 80 8.18 7.86 4.54
C SER A 80 7.05 8.29 3.63
N TYR A 81 7.33 8.42 2.34
CA TYR A 81 6.44 8.93 1.33
C TYR A 81 6.24 7.84 0.27
N ALA A 82 5.01 7.36 0.08
CA ALA A 82 4.69 6.28 -0.84
C ALA A 82 4.86 6.73 -2.30
N ARG A 83 5.34 5.86 -3.19
CA ARG A 83 5.34 6.11 -4.64
C ARG A 83 3.90 6.28 -5.12
N VAL A 84 3.66 7.34 -5.88
CA VAL A 84 2.34 7.68 -6.47
C VAL A 84 2.35 7.59 -7.99
N GLY A 85 3.52 7.45 -8.61
CA GLY A 85 3.60 7.33 -10.06
C GLY A 85 5.03 7.40 -10.58
N GLU A 86 5.12 7.50 -11.90
CA GLU A 86 6.38 7.62 -12.62
C GLU A 86 6.28 8.67 -13.73
N TYR A 87 7.39 9.33 -14.03
CA TYR A 87 7.54 10.11 -15.24
C TYR A 87 8.98 10.05 -15.75
N GLN A 88 9.15 9.69 -17.02
CA GLN A 88 10.46 9.58 -17.69
C GLN A 88 11.48 8.70 -16.94
N GLY A 89 11.04 7.58 -16.35
CA GLY A 89 11.90 6.67 -15.58
C GLY A 89 12.20 7.12 -14.14
N ASN A 90 11.68 8.27 -13.71
CA ASN A 90 11.82 8.73 -12.32
C ASN A 90 10.56 8.39 -11.51
N SER A 91 10.75 7.78 -10.34
CA SER A 91 9.68 7.59 -9.36
C SER A 91 9.26 8.91 -8.71
N TYR A 92 7.95 9.12 -8.61
CA TYR A 92 7.33 10.23 -7.90
C TYR A 92 6.63 9.71 -6.66
N PHE A 93 6.76 10.43 -5.56
CA PHE A 93 6.27 10.08 -4.24
C PHE A 93 5.24 11.10 -3.76
N SER A 94 4.34 10.66 -2.88
CA SER A 94 3.32 11.49 -2.25
C SER A 94 3.95 12.70 -1.55
N PRO A 95 3.32 13.89 -1.55
CA PRO A 95 3.72 15.03 -0.71
C PRO A 95 3.27 14.86 0.74
N ILE A 96 2.61 13.75 1.08
CA ILE A 96 2.12 13.40 2.41
C ILE A 96 2.78 12.09 2.84
N SER A 97 3.42 12.12 4.01
CA SER A 97 4.05 10.93 4.59
C SER A 97 3.01 9.93 5.11
N THR A 98 3.44 8.69 5.34
CA THR A 98 2.62 7.61 5.94
C THR A 98 2.04 7.98 7.31
N ASN A 99 2.66 8.91 8.04
CA ASN A 99 2.20 9.39 9.34
C ASN A 99 1.34 10.66 9.24
N GLY A 100 0.98 11.09 8.03
CA GLY A 100 0.10 12.24 7.78
C GLY A 100 0.78 13.61 7.76
N ALA A 101 2.10 13.69 8.00
CA ALA A 101 2.85 14.94 7.85
C ALA A 101 2.93 15.34 6.37
N ARG A 102 2.62 16.61 6.06
CA ARG A 102 2.59 17.16 4.70
C ARG A 102 3.81 18.02 4.43
N VAL A 103 4.31 18.02 3.20
CA VAL A 103 5.26 19.04 2.72
C VAL A 103 4.60 20.40 2.84
N SER A 104 5.18 21.29 3.66
CA SER A 104 4.73 22.67 3.80
C SER A 104 5.28 23.52 2.66
N PHE A 105 4.62 24.63 2.39
CA PHE A 105 5.04 25.59 1.37
C PHE A 105 4.73 27.01 1.81
N SER A 106 5.54 27.96 1.36
CA SER A 106 5.35 29.39 1.63
C SER A 106 4.17 29.97 0.82
N PRO A 107 3.49 31.05 1.29
CA PRO A 107 2.30 31.59 0.62
C PRO A 107 2.47 32.06 -0.84
N LEU A 108 3.71 32.29 -1.28
CA LEU A 108 4.04 32.71 -2.65
C LEU A 108 4.40 31.54 -3.57
N MET A 109 4.45 30.32 -3.05
CA MET A 109 4.84 29.12 -3.78
C MET A 109 3.61 28.30 -4.17
N ASP A 110 3.69 27.59 -5.29
CA ASP A 110 2.65 26.67 -5.72
C ASP A 110 2.59 25.45 -4.78
N PRO A 111 1.40 24.87 -4.53
CA PRO A 111 1.26 23.72 -3.67
C PRO A 111 2.01 22.49 -4.24
N PRO A 112 2.69 21.69 -3.41
CA PRO A 112 3.39 20.50 -3.86
C PRO A 112 2.39 19.40 -4.24
N ILE A 113 2.57 18.78 -5.41
CA ILE A 113 1.77 17.63 -5.84
C ILE A 113 2.53 16.30 -5.72
N ALA A 114 3.86 16.35 -5.73
CA ALA A 114 4.71 15.17 -5.61
C ALA A 114 6.14 15.54 -5.21
N ILE A 115 6.88 14.54 -4.75
CA ILE A 115 8.32 14.58 -4.47
C ILE A 115 9.01 13.62 -5.44
N HIS A 116 10.18 13.96 -5.97
CA HIS A 116 11.02 13.01 -6.71
C HIS A 116 12.49 13.20 -6.34
N ILE A 117 13.31 12.21 -6.66
CA ILE A 117 14.76 12.29 -6.51
C ILE A 117 15.38 12.54 -7.88
N ASN A 118 16.20 13.58 -8.01
CA ASN A 118 16.91 13.87 -9.25
C ASN A 118 18.24 13.10 -9.34
N ASN A 119 18.92 13.22 -10.47
CA ASN A 119 20.21 12.56 -10.73
C ASN A 119 21.35 13.00 -9.78
N GLU A 120 21.22 14.18 -9.15
CA GLU A 120 22.16 14.69 -8.15
C GLU A 120 21.88 14.15 -6.74
N LYS A 121 20.91 13.23 -6.59
CA LYS A 121 20.45 12.71 -5.30
C LYS A 121 19.94 13.82 -4.37
N LYS A 122 19.15 14.75 -4.91
CA LYS A 122 18.42 15.77 -4.13
C LYS A 122 16.93 15.44 -4.10
N VAL A 123 16.28 15.86 -3.02
CA VAL A 123 14.82 15.77 -2.84
C VAL A 123 14.19 16.96 -3.53
N CYS A 124 13.43 16.71 -4.60
CA CYS A 124 12.86 17.73 -5.45
C CYS A 124 11.34 17.79 -5.34
N ILE A 125 10.81 19.01 -5.30
CA ILE A 125 9.37 19.29 -5.21
C ILE A 125 8.81 19.56 -6.60
N THR A 126 7.70 18.89 -6.91
CA THR A 126 6.96 19.03 -8.16
C THR A 126 5.64 19.75 -7.89
N THR A 127 5.32 20.75 -8.71
CA THR A 127 4.09 21.55 -8.61
C THR A 127 3.08 21.17 -9.70
N PRO A 128 1.85 21.73 -9.72
CA PRO A 128 0.80 21.35 -10.68
C PRO A 128 1.16 21.57 -12.15
N THR A 129 2.16 22.41 -12.44
CA THR A 129 2.72 22.59 -13.80
C THR A 129 3.63 21.44 -14.21
N TYR A 130 3.83 20.45 -13.34
CA TYR A 130 4.77 19.33 -13.49
C TYR A 130 6.23 19.76 -13.67
N GLN A 131 6.53 21.02 -13.35
CA GLN A 131 7.88 21.54 -13.28
C GLN A 131 8.46 21.31 -11.89
N VAL A 132 9.78 21.17 -11.85
CA VAL A 132 10.52 21.12 -10.60
C VAL A 132 10.58 22.53 -10.03
N ALA A 133 9.98 22.73 -8.86
CA ALA A 133 10.00 24.04 -8.20
C ALA A 133 11.32 24.27 -7.45
N SER A 134 11.78 23.29 -6.68
CA SER A 134 13.01 23.38 -5.89
C SER A 134 13.54 22.00 -5.55
N CYS A 135 14.86 21.90 -5.36
CA CYS A 135 15.55 20.68 -4.97
C CYS A 135 16.45 20.94 -3.76
N TYR A 136 16.46 20.02 -2.82
CA TYR A 136 17.17 20.17 -1.56
C TYR A 136 18.07 18.97 -1.28
N ASP A 137 19.21 19.25 -0.66
CA ASP A 137 20.03 18.20 -0.06
C ASP A 137 19.35 17.63 1.17
N GLY A 138 19.46 16.32 1.38
CA GLY A 138 18.82 15.65 2.49
C GLY A 138 19.36 14.25 2.69
N LYS A 139 19.22 13.72 3.90
CA LYS A 139 19.48 12.30 4.17
C LYS A 139 18.22 11.51 3.88
N PHE A 140 18.23 10.73 2.81
CA PHE A 140 17.10 9.89 2.44
C PHE A 140 17.52 8.52 1.92
N LYS A 141 16.56 7.61 1.87
CA LYS A 141 16.68 6.29 1.26
C LYS A 141 15.43 6.00 0.45
N VAL A 142 15.61 5.41 -0.72
CA VAL A 142 14.52 4.83 -1.51
C VAL A 142 14.54 3.32 -1.27
N GLU A 143 13.41 2.74 -0.90
CA GLU A 143 13.31 1.30 -0.63
C GLU A 143 11.93 0.73 -0.92
N ASN A 144 11.88 -0.52 -1.37
CA ASN A 144 10.65 -1.27 -1.47
C ASN A 144 10.23 -1.75 -0.08
N ARG A 145 8.97 -1.51 0.28
CA ARG A 145 8.37 -2.03 1.49
C ARG A 145 7.13 -2.82 1.13
N THR A 146 7.04 -4.02 1.70
CA THR A 146 5.81 -4.80 1.68
C THR A 146 4.95 -4.35 2.86
N VAL A 147 3.82 -3.73 2.54
CA VAL A 147 2.82 -3.34 3.52
C VAL A 147 1.63 -4.28 3.40
N THR A 148 1.31 -4.95 4.50
CA THR A 148 0.02 -5.61 4.72
C THR A 148 -0.91 -4.54 5.25
N ASP A 149 -1.35 -3.64 4.37
CA ASP A 149 -2.10 -2.48 4.81
C ASP A 149 -3.50 -2.91 5.29
N SER A 150 -3.96 -2.37 6.41
CA SER A 150 -5.37 -2.33 6.80
C SER A 150 -6.29 -1.70 5.74
N GLN A 151 -5.71 -0.95 4.78
CA GLN A 151 -6.41 -0.46 3.60
C GLN A 151 -6.65 -1.53 2.53
N SER A 152 -5.91 -2.64 2.59
CA SER A 152 -6.08 -3.81 1.74
C SER A 152 -6.97 -4.87 2.40
N PHE A 153 -7.55 -5.76 1.59
CA PHE A 153 -8.41 -6.81 2.10
C PHE A 153 -7.63 -7.82 2.94
N GLN A 154 -8.03 -8.02 4.19
CA GLN A 154 -7.44 -9.00 5.10
C GLN A 154 -8.51 -9.66 5.97
N GLN A 155 -8.39 -10.96 6.20
CA GLN A 155 -9.24 -11.78 7.06
C GLN A 155 -8.39 -12.58 8.03
N THR A 156 -8.77 -12.60 9.31
CA THR A 156 -8.08 -13.38 10.33
C THR A 156 -9.03 -14.07 11.29
N LEU A 157 -8.65 -15.27 11.74
CA LEU A 157 -9.17 -15.91 12.94
C LEU A 157 -8.13 -15.80 14.04
N ILE A 158 -8.56 -15.38 15.23
CA ILE A 158 -7.74 -15.18 16.42
C ILE A 158 -8.20 -16.14 17.49
N TYR A 159 -7.27 -16.78 18.19
CA TYR A 159 -7.59 -17.62 19.33
C TYR A 159 -7.80 -16.79 20.60
N ASN A 160 -8.93 -16.94 21.28
CA ASN A 160 -9.23 -16.21 22.52
C ASN A 160 -9.22 -17.10 23.77
N GLY A 161 -8.79 -18.36 23.63
CA GLY A 161 -8.77 -19.34 24.72
C GLY A 161 -9.99 -20.26 24.70
N SER A 162 -10.10 -21.06 25.75
CA SER A 162 -11.19 -22.00 25.93
C SER A 162 -11.71 -22.01 27.37
N VAL A 163 -12.98 -22.39 27.51
CA VAL A 163 -13.64 -22.62 28.79
C VAL A 163 -14.31 -23.99 28.74
N GLY A 164 -13.76 -24.94 29.50
CA GLY A 164 -14.22 -26.34 29.46
C GLY A 164 -14.04 -26.95 28.06
N LYS A 165 -15.14 -27.39 27.44
CA LYS A 165 -15.12 -27.97 26.08
C LYS A 165 -15.38 -26.95 24.97
N LYS A 166 -15.36 -25.66 25.30
CA LYS A 166 -15.72 -24.61 24.34
C LYS A 166 -14.52 -23.73 24.02
N ILE A 167 -14.25 -23.57 22.73
CA ILE A 167 -13.21 -22.69 22.21
C ILE A 167 -13.84 -21.35 21.81
N ASN A 168 -13.22 -20.24 22.21
CA ASN A 168 -13.58 -18.91 21.75
C ASN A 168 -12.58 -18.43 20.69
N ILE A 169 -13.09 -17.89 19.59
CA ILE A 169 -12.28 -17.27 18.55
C ILE A 169 -12.88 -15.92 18.14
N SER A 170 -12.04 -14.96 17.80
CA SER A 170 -12.47 -13.74 17.11
C SER A 170 -12.18 -13.86 15.63
N TYR A 171 -13.13 -13.45 14.80
CA TYR A 171 -12.89 -13.15 13.40
C TYR A 171 -12.69 -11.65 13.22
N ARG A 172 -11.73 -11.22 12.39
CA ARG A 172 -11.59 -9.83 11.95
C ARG A 172 -11.44 -9.74 10.44
N GLU A 173 -12.13 -8.79 9.82
CA GLU A 173 -11.99 -8.47 8.40
C GLU A 173 -11.77 -6.96 8.19
N PHE A 174 -10.77 -6.63 7.36
CA PHE A 174 -10.41 -5.29 6.96
C PHE A 174 -10.71 -5.08 5.47
N SER A 175 -11.29 -3.93 5.13
CA SER A 175 -11.47 -3.49 3.74
C SER A 175 -11.47 -1.97 3.65
N ASN A 176 -10.79 -1.44 2.62
CA ASN A 176 -10.89 -0.04 2.17
C ASN A 176 -10.57 1.06 3.20
N GLY A 177 -9.64 0.83 4.13
CA GLY A 177 -8.85 1.91 4.78
C GLY A 177 -9.62 2.94 5.60
N THR A 178 -10.93 2.80 5.72
CA THR A 178 -11.81 3.71 6.43
C THR A 178 -12.14 3.02 7.73
N ALA A 179 -11.98 3.72 8.85
CA ALA A 179 -12.23 3.25 10.21
C ALA A 179 -13.71 2.90 10.51
N ARG A 180 -14.46 2.33 9.55
CA ARG A 180 -15.54 1.41 9.89
C ARG A 180 -14.86 0.19 10.47
N GLY A 181 -14.99 0.03 11.78
CA GLY A 181 -14.26 -0.94 12.58
C GLY A 181 -14.18 -2.29 11.87
N ALA A 182 -13.00 -2.90 11.90
CA ALA A 182 -12.81 -4.27 11.43
C ALA A 182 -14.01 -5.10 11.86
N PHE A 183 -14.70 -5.73 10.90
CA PHE A 183 -15.87 -6.55 11.24
C PHE A 183 -15.40 -7.63 12.18
N THR A 184 -15.67 -7.43 13.47
CA THR A 184 -15.16 -8.29 14.54
C THR A 184 -16.34 -9.09 15.08
N ASN A 185 -16.23 -10.40 14.99
CA ASN A 185 -17.23 -11.30 15.56
C ASN A 185 -16.53 -12.31 16.46
N ASP A 186 -16.98 -12.38 17.70
CA ASP A 186 -16.55 -13.42 18.63
C ASP A 186 -17.52 -14.60 18.52
N VAL A 187 -16.97 -15.80 18.34
CA VAL A 187 -17.75 -17.02 18.18
C VAL A 187 -17.22 -18.13 19.05
N GLU A 188 -18.14 -18.97 19.51
CA GLU A 188 -17.87 -20.09 20.40
C GLU A 188 -18.15 -21.41 19.69
N TYR A 189 -17.22 -22.35 19.76
CA TYR A 189 -17.36 -23.70 19.23
C TYR A 189 -17.27 -24.73 20.34
N ASP A 190 -18.26 -25.62 20.40
CA ASP A 190 -18.32 -26.73 21.35
C ASP A 190 -17.58 -27.96 20.79
N MET A 191 -16.39 -28.22 21.31
CA MET A 191 -15.51 -29.33 20.92
C MET A 191 -16.05 -30.70 21.32
N SER A 192 -17.11 -30.77 22.14
CA SER A 192 -17.79 -32.04 22.40
C SER A 192 -18.62 -32.53 21.21
N LYS A 193 -18.99 -31.62 20.28
CA LYS A 193 -19.81 -31.94 19.11
C LYS A 193 -18.98 -32.24 17.87
N SER A 194 -17.83 -31.60 17.73
CA SER A 194 -16.95 -31.68 16.57
C SER A 194 -15.60 -31.08 16.92
N ASN A 195 -14.50 -31.70 16.45
CA ASN A 195 -13.17 -31.09 16.49
C ASN A 195 -12.92 -30.12 15.32
N LEU A 196 -13.93 -29.88 14.48
CA LEU A 196 -13.81 -28.98 13.33
C LEU A 196 -14.36 -27.59 13.67
N ILE A 197 -13.56 -26.57 13.37
CA ILE A 197 -14.00 -25.18 13.33
C ILE A 197 -14.18 -24.78 11.87
N ASN A 198 -15.39 -24.32 11.52
CA ASN A 198 -15.72 -23.83 10.18
C ASN A 198 -16.36 -22.45 10.30
N TYR A 199 -15.65 -21.43 9.83
CA TYR A 199 -16.09 -20.03 9.90
C TYR A 199 -15.72 -19.29 8.62
N LYS A 200 -16.68 -18.57 8.02
CA LYS A 200 -16.49 -17.80 6.77
C LYS A 200 -15.81 -18.60 5.63
N GLY A 201 -16.03 -19.91 5.61
CA GLY A 201 -15.49 -20.82 4.60
C GLY A 201 -14.08 -21.35 4.89
N ALA A 202 -13.38 -20.78 5.88
CA ALA A 202 -12.19 -21.39 6.45
C ALA A 202 -12.58 -22.61 7.29
N LYS A 203 -11.71 -23.62 7.27
CA LYS A 203 -11.91 -24.87 7.98
C LYS A 203 -10.59 -25.32 8.61
N ILE A 204 -10.63 -25.60 9.89
CA ILE A 204 -9.52 -26.22 10.61
C ILE A 204 -9.99 -27.43 11.39
N GLU A 205 -9.06 -28.33 11.66
CA GLU A 205 -9.25 -29.46 12.55
C GLU A 205 -8.44 -29.24 13.82
N VAL A 206 -9.12 -29.10 14.95
CA VAL A 206 -8.50 -28.95 16.27
C VAL A 206 -7.93 -30.29 16.70
N ILE A 207 -6.65 -30.27 17.09
CA ILE A 207 -5.91 -31.43 17.57
C ILE A 207 -5.80 -31.38 19.09
N ASP A 208 -5.51 -30.21 19.64
CA ASP A 208 -5.40 -29.98 21.08
C ASP A 208 -5.68 -28.51 21.42
N TYR A 209 -6.14 -28.22 22.64
CA TYR A 209 -6.41 -26.85 23.08
C TYR A 209 -6.53 -26.74 24.61
N ASP A 210 -6.17 -25.58 25.14
CA ASP A 210 -6.37 -25.22 26.54
C ASP A 210 -6.74 -23.74 26.70
N ASN A 211 -6.63 -23.12 27.86
CA ASN A 211 -6.97 -21.70 28.03
C ASN A 211 -5.86 -20.73 27.58
N THR A 212 -4.74 -21.23 27.07
CA THR A 212 -3.53 -20.49 26.69
C THR A 212 -3.08 -20.73 25.27
N SER A 213 -3.40 -21.89 24.68
CA SER A 213 -2.94 -22.29 23.36
C SER A 213 -3.92 -23.22 22.64
N ILE A 214 -3.77 -23.29 21.32
CA ILE A 214 -4.48 -24.23 20.45
C ILE A 214 -3.52 -24.81 19.42
N LYS A 215 -3.64 -26.12 19.20
CA LYS A 215 -2.99 -26.86 18.12
C LYS A 215 -4.05 -27.33 17.13
N PHE A 216 -3.84 -27.04 15.85
CA PHE A 216 -4.80 -27.40 14.80
C PHE A 216 -4.11 -27.68 13.48
N LYS A 217 -4.82 -28.40 12.61
CA LYS A 217 -4.48 -28.60 11.21
C LYS A 217 -5.30 -27.67 10.33
N VAL A 218 -4.64 -26.95 9.42
CA VAL A 218 -5.35 -26.14 8.42
C VAL A 218 -5.94 -27.05 7.34
N MET A 219 -7.27 -27.07 7.20
CA MET A 219 -7.92 -27.83 6.12
C MET A 219 -8.27 -26.96 4.93
N LYS A 220 -8.65 -25.70 5.19
CA LYS A 220 -9.07 -24.75 4.17
C LYS A 220 -8.97 -23.31 4.68
N HIS A 221 -8.52 -22.42 3.81
CA HIS A 221 -8.51 -20.98 3.99
C HIS A 221 -9.89 -20.34 3.77
N PHE A 222 -10.03 -19.04 4.04
CA PHE A 222 -11.28 -18.32 3.83
C PHE A 222 -11.69 -18.35 2.36
N LYS A 223 -12.99 -18.21 2.09
CA LYS A 223 -13.44 -18.02 0.71
C LYS A 223 -12.90 -16.69 0.19
N ASN A 224 -12.07 -16.74 -0.86
CA ASN A 224 -11.81 -15.55 -1.67
C ASN A 224 -13.15 -15.08 -2.25
N ASN A 225 -13.59 -13.86 -1.90
CA ASN A 225 -14.65 -13.19 -2.67
C ASN A 225 -14.16 -12.80 -4.09
N THR A 226 -12.89 -13.06 -4.43
CA THR A 226 -12.31 -12.89 -5.76
C THR A 226 -12.58 -14.11 -6.65
N THR A 227 -13.85 -14.48 -6.80
CA THR A 227 -14.30 -15.23 -7.98
C THR A 227 -15.28 -14.34 -8.74
N ILE A 228 -14.76 -13.32 -9.41
CA ILE A 228 -15.38 -12.87 -10.66
C ILE A 228 -14.60 -13.59 -11.74
N ASN A 229 -15.25 -14.60 -12.32
CA ASN A 229 -14.79 -15.23 -13.54
C ASN A 229 -14.45 -14.12 -14.56
N LEU A 230 -13.22 -14.12 -15.07
CA LEU A 230 -12.98 -13.68 -16.44
C LEU A 230 -13.33 -14.85 -17.37
#